data_AF-A0A6J7GWC4-F1
#
_entry.id   AF-A0A6J7GWC4-F1
#
_cell.length_a   1.000
_cell.length_b   1.000
_cell.length_c   1.000
_cell.angle_alpha   90.00
_cell.angle_beta   90.00
_cell.angle_gamma   90.00
#
_symmetry.space_group_name_H-M   'P 1'
#
loop_
_entity.id
_entity.type
_entity.pdbx_description
1 polymer ?
#
loop_
_entity_poly.entity_id
_entity_poly.type
_entity_poly.pdbx_seq_one_letter_code
_entity_poly.pdbx_strand_id
1 'polypeptide(L)'
;MSTERKQRPVKPIPDAMDSAATVELERRWRPFAAVTAILAGILPVIGLVLQTIASRGIDDDVDRVVSVGQALTRYGAGEAPDGLAGRQADIVSHYGDQWLTVSAAAVCTGLGLLLAIPVLYGLIRAAWRRRPSFPRWFLWTPAVGGVLFAVATVVALVYQAVQYHDFTQLADAAQNNGAANDALNATQDDLAFLQFAGGIGSLFTAVGFGAAALSAMNVGLLTRVIGSIGVLMAFLVVIPLLGPQGNVLRGFWFVAVGLTLLGRWPGGRPPAWDSGEPMPWPSRAQILEETERAGAGRSTGPDPTDAPAPKPKASSGGRRKRRK
;
A
#
# COMPACT_ATOMS: atom_id res chain seq x y z
N MET A 1 -30.76 6.00 39.89
CA MET A 1 -31.03 4.65 39.33
C MET A 1 -29.81 4.20 38.56
N SER A 2 -28.97 3.35 39.16
CA SER A 2 -27.76 2.82 38.53
C SER A 2 -28.16 1.68 37.61
N THR A 3 -27.99 1.85 36.30
CA THR A 3 -28.19 0.79 35.32
C THR A 3 -26.98 -0.13 35.34
N GLU A 4 -27.02 -1.13 36.21
CA GLU A 4 -26.07 -2.22 36.26
C GLU A 4 -26.11 -2.97 34.91
N ARG A 5 -25.19 -2.63 34.00
CA ARG A 5 -25.03 -3.35 32.73
C ARG A 5 -24.60 -4.76 33.07
N LYS A 6 -25.55 -5.70 33.07
CA LYS A 6 -25.28 -7.14 33.07
C LYS A 6 -24.25 -7.43 31.98
N GLN A 7 -23.02 -7.73 32.41
CA GLN A 7 -21.97 -8.17 31.49
C GLN A 7 -22.48 -9.44 30.79
N ARG A 8 -22.60 -9.39 29.46
CA ARG A 8 -22.96 -10.58 28.70
C ARG A 8 -21.87 -11.63 28.95
N PRO A 9 -22.22 -12.88 29.29
CA PRO A 9 -21.24 -13.94 29.46
C PRO A 9 -20.43 -14.07 28.18
N VAL A 10 -19.10 -14.11 28.32
CA VAL A 10 -18.17 -14.26 27.20
C VAL A 10 -18.46 -15.62 26.56
N LYS A 11 -18.98 -15.60 25.33
CA LYS A 11 -19.26 -16.83 24.59
C LYS A 11 -17.91 -17.53 24.37
N PRO A 12 -17.72 -18.78 24.86
CA PRO A 12 -16.46 -19.48 24.68
C PRO A 12 -16.19 -19.59 23.18
N ILE A 13 -15.00 -19.15 22.79
CA ILE A 13 -14.56 -19.16 21.40
C ILE A 13 -14.38 -20.64 21.01
N PRO A 14 -15.15 -21.16 20.04
CA PRO A 14 -14.90 -22.50 19.52
C PRO A 14 -13.51 -22.51 18.86
N ASP A 15 -12.57 -23.21 19.49
CA ASP A 15 -11.14 -23.36 19.12
C ASP A 15 -10.19 -22.21 19.52
N ALA A 16 -10.36 -21.59 20.69
CA ALA A 16 -9.25 -20.83 21.29
C ALA A 16 -8.13 -21.82 21.68
N MET A 17 -7.12 -21.95 20.83
CA MET A 17 -5.90 -22.64 21.21
C MET A 17 -5.28 -21.92 22.41
N ASP A 18 -4.61 -22.67 23.27
CA ASP A 18 -3.78 -22.10 24.33
C ASP A 18 -2.82 -21.02 23.77
N SER A 19 -2.67 -19.92 24.51
CA SER A 19 -1.86 -18.77 24.12
C SER A 19 -0.42 -19.20 23.83
N ALA A 20 0.13 -20.12 24.64
CA ALA A 20 1.47 -20.67 24.44
C ALA A 20 1.60 -21.44 23.11
N ALA A 21 0.61 -22.27 22.76
CA ALA A 21 0.58 -23.00 21.49
C ALA A 21 0.48 -22.06 20.29
N THR A 22 -0.25 -20.95 20.43
CA THR A 22 -0.33 -19.90 19.39
C THR A 22 1.02 -19.25 19.16
N VAL A 23 1.72 -18.85 20.24
CA VAL A 23 3.03 -18.21 20.17
C VAL A 23 4.07 -19.11 19.52
N GLU A 24 4.08 -20.40 19.85
CA GLU A 24 5.05 -21.36 19.29
C GLU A 24 4.87 -21.53 17.77
N LEU A 25 3.62 -21.69 17.31
CA LEU A 25 3.32 -21.76 15.88
C LEU A 25 3.72 -20.46 15.16
N GLU A 26 3.45 -19.31 15.76
CA GLU A 26 3.86 -18.02 15.20
C GLU A 26 5.38 -17.89 15.18
N ARG A 27 6.10 -18.39 16.19
CA ARG A 27 7.56 -18.31 16.27
C ARG A 27 8.22 -19.01 15.09
N ARG A 28 7.70 -20.17 14.68
CA ARG A 28 8.19 -20.94 13.54
C ARG A 28 7.94 -20.23 12.19
N TRP A 29 6.79 -19.59 12.02
CA TRP A 29 6.40 -18.93 10.76
C TRP A 29 6.92 -17.50 10.62
N ARG A 30 7.10 -16.77 11.72
CA ARG A 30 7.54 -15.37 11.78
C ARG A 30 8.76 -15.03 10.91
N PRO A 31 9.90 -15.76 10.94
CA PRO A 31 11.07 -15.39 10.15
C PRO A 31 10.78 -15.49 8.64
N PHE A 32 10.06 -16.53 8.22
CA PHE A 32 9.63 -16.68 6.83
C PHE A 32 8.71 -15.53 6.42
N ALA A 33 7.70 -15.22 7.25
CA ALA A 33 6.77 -14.12 7.02
C ALA A 33 7.47 -12.76 6.91
N ALA A 34 8.51 -12.54 7.70
CA ALA A 34 9.26 -11.30 7.65
C ALA A 34 10.03 -11.14 6.34
N VAL A 35 10.71 -12.20 5.90
CA VAL A 35 11.45 -12.19 4.63
C VAL A 35 10.49 -12.02 3.46
N THR A 36 9.39 -12.76 3.43
CA THR A 36 8.39 -12.61 2.37
C THR A 36 7.74 -11.23 2.38
N ALA A 37 7.49 -10.63 3.54
CA ALA A 37 7.00 -9.25 3.62
C ALA A 37 8.02 -8.26 3.04
N ILE A 38 9.30 -8.35 3.39
CA ILE A 38 10.32 -7.45 2.84
C ILE A 38 10.41 -7.61 1.31
N LEU A 39 10.43 -8.84 0.81
CA LEU A 39 10.47 -9.10 -0.64
C LEU A 39 9.20 -8.63 -1.35
N ALA A 40 8.02 -8.85 -0.75
CA ALA A 40 6.75 -8.34 -1.25
C ALA A 40 6.72 -6.81 -1.33
N GLY A 41 7.48 -6.13 -0.47
CA GLY A 41 7.62 -4.69 -0.51
C GLY A 41 8.64 -4.19 -1.54
N ILE A 42 9.77 -4.88 -1.68
CA ILE A 42 10.88 -4.45 -2.55
C ILE A 42 10.62 -4.76 -4.03
N LEU A 43 10.10 -5.95 -4.36
CA LEU A 43 9.95 -6.38 -5.76
C LEU A 43 9.04 -5.46 -6.60
N PRO A 44 7.86 -5.01 -6.12
CA PRO A 44 7.06 -4.05 -6.87
C PRO A 44 7.73 -2.69 -7.06
N VAL A 45 8.60 -2.29 -6.13
CA VAL A 45 9.40 -1.06 -6.26
C VAL A 45 10.48 -1.24 -7.33
N ILE A 46 11.15 -2.40 -7.39
CA ILE A 46 12.04 -2.74 -8.49
C ILE A 46 11.28 -2.73 -9.82
N GLY A 47 10.08 -3.31 -9.86
CA GLY A 47 9.20 -3.26 -11.03
C GLY A 47 8.90 -1.83 -11.47
N LEU A 48 8.54 -0.95 -10.52
CA LEU A 48 8.31 0.46 -10.80
C LEU A 48 9.57 1.16 -11.35
N VAL A 49 10.75 0.88 -10.80
CA VAL A 49 12.02 1.44 -11.29
C VAL A 49 12.31 0.95 -12.72
N LEU A 50 12.11 -0.34 -13.00
CA LEU A 50 12.27 -0.89 -14.35
C LEU A 50 11.29 -0.26 -15.34
N GLN A 51 10.03 -0.10 -14.95
CA GLN A 51 9.05 0.60 -15.78
C GLN A 51 9.44 2.07 -16.03
N THR A 52 9.96 2.75 -15.01
CA THR A 52 10.48 4.13 -15.13
C THR A 52 11.70 4.20 -16.05
N ILE A 53 12.55 3.17 -16.06
CA ILE A 53 13.69 3.08 -16.99
C ILE A 53 13.18 2.83 -18.41
N ALA A 54 12.21 1.93 -18.58
CA ALA A 54 11.60 1.62 -19.87
C ALA A 54 10.85 2.79 -20.49
N SER A 55 10.42 3.78 -19.69
CA SER A 55 9.80 5.01 -20.18
C SER A 55 10.80 6.14 -20.43
N ARG A 56 12.10 5.94 -20.20
CA ARG A 56 13.10 6.99 -20.45
C ARG A 56 13.31 7.17 -21.94
N GLY A 57 13.14 8.39 -22.42
CA GLY A 57 13.30 8.74 -23.83
C GLY A 57 11.98 8.81 -24.59
N ILE A 58 10.85 8.54 -23.93
CA ILE A 58 9.57 9.06 -24.39
C ILE A 58 9.60 10.57 -24.11
N ASP A 59 9.56 11.40 -25.15
CA ASP A 59 9.54 12.85 -24.99
C ASP A 59 8.33 13.27 -24.13
N ASP A 60 8.57 13.98 -23.02
CA ASP A 60 7.53 14.53 -22.12
C ASP A 60 6.55 15.51 -22.82
N ASP A 61 6.78 15.81 -24.11
CA ASP A 61 5.90 16.62 -24.95
C ASP A 61 4.53 15.94 -25.23
N VAL A 62 4.31 14.70 -24.77
CA VAL A 62 3.00 14.03 -24.72
C VAL A 62 2.03 14.74 -23.77
N ASP A 63 2.52 15.40 -22.71
CA ASP A 63 1.71 16.18 -21.77
C ASP A 63 1.48 17.64 -22.19
N ARG A 64 2.13 18.10 -23.27
CA ARG A 64 1.82 19.41 -23.84
C ARG A 64 0.53 19.31 -24.63
N VAL A 65 -0.57 19.77 -24.01
CA VAL A 65 -1.84 20.06 -24.69
C VAL A 65 -1.54 20.98 -25.88
N VAL A 66 -1.44 20.40 -27.08
CA VAL A 66 -1.31 21.17 -28.31
C VAL A 66 -2.63 21.90 -28.50
N SER A 67 -2.60 23.23 -28.48
CA SER A 67 -3.82 24.00 -28.68
C SER A 67 -4.39 23.73 -30.09
N VAL A 68 -5.71 23.82 -30.24
CA VAL A 68 -6.39 23.67 -31.54
C VAL A 68 -5.75 24.57 -32.61
N GLY A 69 -5.30 25.77 -32.22
CA GLY A 69 -4.56 26.69 -33.10
C GLY A 69 -3.22 26.13 -33.57
N GLN A 70 -2.41 25.55 -32.68
CA GLN A 70 -1.14 24.92 -33.05
C GLN A 70 -1.33 23.72 -33.98
N ALA A 71 -2.37 22.91 -33.74
CA ALA A 71 -2.73 21.79 -34.62
C ALA A 71 -3.11 22.28 -36.03
N LEU A 72 -3.94 23.32 -36.15
CA LEU A 72 -4.31 23.94 -37.43
C LEU A 72 -3.12 24.61 -38.14
N THR A 73 -2.21 25.23 -37.39
CA THR A 73 -1.04 25.91 -37.97
C THR A 73 -0.05 24.91 -38.57
N ARG A 74 0.18 23.76 -37.90
CA ARG A 74 1.01 22.66 -38.44
C ARG A 74 0.37 22.04 -39.68
N TYR A 75 -0.94 21.79 -39.63
CA TYR A 75 -1.69 21.30 -40.78
C TYR A 75 -1.58 22.25 -41.99
N GLY A 76 -1.64 23.57 -41.76
CA GLY A 76 -1.47 24.59 -42.79
C GLY A 76 -0.04 24.73 -43.32
N ALA A 77 0.98 24.31 -42.56
CA ALA A 77 2.38 24.34 -42.95
C ALA A 77 2.80 23.14 -43.84
N GLY A 78 1.91 22.16 -44.04
CA GLY A 78 2.23 20.94 -44.78
C GLY A 78 3.21 20.01 -44.04
N GLU A 79 3.48 20.28 -42.75
CA GLU A 79 4.08 19.29 -41.87
C GLU A 79 3.13 18.09 -41.82
N ALA A 80 3.65 16.89 -42.08
CA ALA A 80 2.89 15.66 -41.91
C ALA A 80 2.28 15.70 -40.50
N PRO A 81 1.01 15.30 -40.31
CA PRO A 81 0.37 15.41 -39.02
C PRO A 81 1.05 14.44 -38.05
N ASP A 82 2.13 14.90 -37.41
CA ASP A 82 2.63 14.45 -36.11
C ASP A 82 1.63 14.91 -35.04
N GLY A 83 0.35 14.62 -35.28
CA GLY A 83 -0.73 14.83 -34.33
C GLY A 83 -0.65 13.80 -33.20
N LEU A 84 -1.64 13.82 -32.32
CA LEU A 84 -1.81 12.81 -31.26
C LEU A 84 -1.68 11.36 -31.78
N ALA A 85 -1.99 11.14 -33.05
CA ALA A 85 -2.03 9.84 -33.68
C ALA A 85 -0.63 9.28 -34.01
N GLY A 86 0.25 10.02 -34.70
CA GLY A 86 1.63 9.57 -34.96
C GLY A 86 2.42 9.30 -33.67
N ARG A 87 2.12 10.06 -32.62
CA ARG A 87 2.74 9.88 -31.29
C ARG A 87 2.32 8.58 -30.58
N GLN A 88 1.14 8.02 -30.88
CA GLN A 88 0.76 6.71 -30.32
C GLN A 88 1.64 5.61 -30.92
N ALA A 89 1.91 5.66 -32.23
CA ALA A 89 2.84 4.74 -32.88
C ALA A 89 4.25 4.87 -32.30
N ASP A 90 4.73 6.09 -32.03
CA ASP A 90 6.05 6.32 -31.40
C ASP A 90 6.14 5.78 -29.97
N ILE A 91 5.09 5.97 -29.16
CA ILE A 91 5.05 5.45 -27.78
C ILE A 91 5.04 3.92 -27.81
N VAL A 92 4.21 3.32 -28.68
CA VAL A 92 4.10 1.87 -28.82
C VAL A 92 5.40 1.28 -29.34
N SER A 93 6.06 1.92 -30.31
CA SER A 93 7.36 1.45 -30.82
C SER A 93 8.43 1.52 -29.75
N HIS A 94 8.49 2.61 -28.97
CA HIS A 94 9.44 2.76 -27.87
C HIS A 94 9.27 1.66 -26.81
N TYR A 95 8.04 1.38 -26.38
CA TYR A 95 7.80 0.28 -25.44
C TYR A 95 8.02 -1.10 -26.07
N GLY A 96 7.80 -1.24 -27.38
CA GLY A 96 8.10 -2.44 -28.14
C GLY A 96 9.58 -2.77 -28.18
N ASP A 97 10.45 -1.77 -28.29
CA ASP A 97 11.90 -1.94 -28.17
C ASP A 97 12.33 -2.34 -26.75
N GLN A 98 11.59 -1.88 -25.74
CA GLN A 98 11.85 -2.14 -24.31
C GLN A 98 10.98 -3.27 -23.72
N TRP A 99 10.37 -4.12 -24.54
CA TRP A 99 9.36 -5.09 -24.10
C TRP A 99 9.88 -6.06 -23.03
N LEU A 100 11.17 -6.43 -23.08
CA LEU A 100 11.83 -7.26 -22.06
C LEU A 100 11.88 -6.54 -20.70
N THR A 101 12.21 -5.25 -20.69
CA THR A 101 12.27 -4.42 -19.48
C THR A 101 10.87 -4.27 -18.87
N VAL A 102 9.86 -4.04 -19.71
CA VAL A 102 8.44 -3.95 -19.30
C VAL A 102 7.94 -5.29 -18.74
N SER A 103 8.27 -6.40 -19.40
CA SER A 103 7.90 -7.74 -18.94
C SER A 103 8.58 -8.10 -17.62
N ALA A 104 9.86 -7.78 -17.46
CA ALA A 104 10.58 -7.96 -16.21
C ALA A 104 9.96 -7.15 -15.07
N ALA A 105 9.53 -5.91 -15.34
CA ALA A 105 8.81 -5.08 -14.39
C ALA A 105 7.48 -5.71 -13.96
N ALA A 106 6.72 -6.26 -14.91
CA ALA A 106 5.46 -6.97 -14.65
C ALA A 106 5.67 -8.20 -13.76
N VAL A 107 6.66 -9.04 -14.08
CA VAL A 107 6.99 -10.24 -13.30
C VAL A 107 7.43 -9.88 -11.88
N CYS A 108 8.28 -8.86 -11.72
CA CYS A 108 8.66 -8.38 -10.38
C CYS A 108 7.45 -7.95 -9.56
N THR A 109 6.53 -7.19 -10.17
CA THR A 109 5.31 -6.73 -9.52
C THR A 109 4.40 -7.90 -9.12
N GLY A 110 4.18 -8.85 -10.01
CA GLY A 110 3.38 -10.05 -9.74
C GLY A 110 3.95 -10.94 -8.64
N LEU A 111 5.27 -11.18 -8.67
CA LEU A 111 5.94 -11.93 -7.61
C LEU A 111 5.82 -11.23 -6.26
N GLY A 112 5.92 -9.90 -6.23
CA GLY A 112 5.68 -9.11 -5.02
C GLY A 112 4.27 -9.30 -4.47
N LEU A 113 3.24 -9.29 -5.33
CA LEU A 113 1.85 -9.56 -4.95
C LEU A 113 1.65 -10.99 -4.43
N LEU A 114 2.28 -11.99 -5.04
CA LEU A 114 2.20 -13.39 -4.57
C LEU A 114 2.88 -13.56 -3.20
N LEU A 115 4.02 -12.92 -2.97
CA LEU A 115 4.73 -12.95 -1.69
C LEU A 115 3.98 -12.23 -0.58
N ALA A 116 3.09 -11.28 -0.90
CA ALA A 116 2.22 -10.64 0.07
C ALA A 116 1.18 -11.61 0.67
N ILE A 117 0.75 -12.62 -0.07
CA ILE A 117 -0.29 -13.58 0.34
C ILE A 117 0.02 -14.25 1.68
N PRO A 118 1.17 -14.94 1.88
CA PRO A 118 1.46 -15.59 3.15
C PRO A 118 1.47 -14.59 4.31
N VAL A 119 1.95 -13.37 4.09
CA VAL A 119 2.02 -12.31 5.10
C VAL A 119 0.63 -11.90 5.56
N LEU A 120 -0.25 -11.55 4.61
CA LEU A 120 -1.63 -11.15 4.90
C LEU A 120 -2.40 -12.31 5.54
N TYR A 121 -2.31 -13.52 4.98
CA TYR A 121 -2.93 -14.71 5.54
C TYR A 121 -2.48 -14.95 6.99
N GLY A 122 -1.18 -14.88 7.27
CA GLY A 122 -0.66 -15.12 8.60
C GLY A 122 -1.04 -14.03 9.60
N LEU A 123 -1.10 -12.76 9.19
CA LEU A 123 -1.60 -11.67 10.04
C LEU A 123 -3.08 -11.88 10.41
N ILE A 124 -3.94 -12.18 9.43
CA ILE A 124 -5.35 -12.46 9.68
C ILE A 124 -5.49 -13.69 10.58
N ARG A 125 -4.75 -14.76 10.31
CA ARG A 125 -4.78 -16.00 11.10
C ARG A 125 -4.35 -15.77 12.54
N ALA A 126 -3.27 -15.02 12.76
CA ALA A 126 -2.77 -14.65 14.09
C ALA A 126 -3.79 -13.79 14.85
N ALA A 127 -4.41 -12.83 14.17
CA ALA A 127 -5.46 -12.00 14.76
C ALA A 127 -6.72 -12.81 15.08
N TRP A 128 -7.14 -13.69 14.18
CA TRP A 128 -8.34 -14.52 14.33
C TRP A 128 -8.23 -15.48 15.52
N ARG A 129 -7.05 -16.06 15.76
CA ARG A 129 -6.78 -16.93 16.92
C ARG A 129 -6.94 -16.20 18.26
N ARG A 130 -6.60 -14.91 18.31
CA ARG A 130 -6.76 -14.07 19.51
C ARG A 130 -8.20 -13.57 19.66
N ARG A 131 -8.84 -13.21 18.54
CA ARG A 131 -10.19 -12.67 18.50
C ARG A 131 -10.89 -13.08 17.19
N PRO A 132 -11.76 -14.10 17.21
CA PRO A 132 -12.50 -14.52 16.03
C PRO A 132 -13.56 -13.47 15.68
N SER A 133 -13.21 -12.59 14.74
CA SER A 133 -14.10 -11.52 14.26
C SER A 133 -14.83 -11.84 12.96
N PHE A 134 -14.41 -12.89 12.25
CA PHE A 134 -14.97 -13.29 10.95
C PHE A 134 -14.99 -14.83 10.80
N PRO A 135 -15.81 -15.36 9.87
CA PRO A 135 -15.90 -16.80 9.61
C PRO A 135 -14.58 -17.35 9.02
N ARG A 136 -14.32 -18.65 9.22
CA ARG A 136 -13.04 -19.29 8.84
C ARG A 136 -12.73 -19.23 7.34
N TRP A 137 -13.74 -19.30 6.49
CA TRP A 137 -13.56 -19.22 5.04
C TRP A 137 -12.93 -17.88 4.62
N PHE A 138 -13.15 -16.81 5.38
CA PHE A 138 -12.61 -15.48 5.12
C PHE A 138 -11.07 -15.42 5.26
N LEU A 139 -10.45 -16.38 5.93
CA LEU A 139 -8.99 -16.48 6.00
C LEU A 139 -8.36 -16.68 4.62
N TRP A 140 -9.10 -17.23 3.65
CA TRP A 140 -8.62 -17.51 2.30
C TRP A 140 -8.77 -16.33 1.35
N THR A 141 -9.46 -15.26 1.75
CA THR A 141 -9.69 -14.06 0.92
C THR A 141 -8.39 -13.48 0.34
N PRO A 142 -7.29 -13.29 1.11
CA PRO A 142 -6.04 -12.79 0.54
C PRO A 142 -5.39 -13.75 -0.45
N ALA A 143 -5.58 -15.07 -0.28
CA ALA A 143 -5.00 -16.06 -1.16
C ALA A 143 -5.74 -16.12 -2.50
N VAL A 144 -7.07 -16.23 -2.47
CA VAL A 144 -7.90 -16.25 -3.69
C VAL A 144 -7.75 -14.93 -4.45
N GLY A 145 -7.93 -13.80 -3.75
CA GLY A 145 -7.79 -12.48 -4.35
C GLY A 145 -6.39 -12.22 -4.87
N GLY A 146 -5.37 -12.49 -4.05
CA GLY A 146 -3.98 -12.21 -4.37
C GLY A 146 -3.46 -13.01 -5.56
N VAL A 147 -3.79 -14.30 -5.64
CA VAL A 147 -3.41 -15.13 -6.81
C VAL A 147 -4.10 -14.63 -8.05
N LEU A 148 -5.42 -14.43 -8.00
CA LEU A 148 -6.19 -13.99 -9.16
C LEU A 148 -5.71 -12.64 -9.68
N PHE A 149 -5.48 -11.69 -8.77
CA PHE A 149 -4.99 -10.35 -9.09
C PHE A 149 -3.56 -10.37 -9.64
N ALA A 150 -2.65 -11.12 -9.01
CA ALA A 150 -1.27 -11.21 -9.45
C ALA A 150 -1.15 -11.85 -10.83
N VAL A 151 -1.84 -12.97 -11.06
CA VAL A 151 -1.81 -13.67 -12.35
C VAL A 151 -2.41 -12.79 -13.44
N ALA A 152 -3.59 -12.21 -13.22
CA ALA A 152 -4.22 -11.33 -14.19
C ALA A 152 -3.31 -10.13 -14.54
N THR A 153 -2.69 -9.52 -13.53
CA THR A 153 -1.79 -8.38 -13.72
C THR A 153 -0.55 -8.76 -14.52
N VAL A 154 0.12 -9.87 -14.18
CA VAL A 154 1.33 -10.31 -14.90
C VAL A 154 1.01 -10.64 -16.34
N VAL A 155 -0.02 -11.47 -16.56
CA VAL A 155 -0.39 -11.91 -17.92
C VAL A 155 -0.81 -10.71 -18.76
N ALA A 156 -1.63 -9.80 -18.23
CA ALA A 156 -2.02 -8.58 -18.94
C ALA A 156 -0.83 -7.71 -19.33
N LEU A 157 0.10 -7.44 -18.40
CA LEU A 157 1.24 -6.57 -18.68
C LEU A 157 2.27 -7.21 -19.61
N VAL A 158 2.50 -8.52 -19.48
CA VAL A 158 3.39 -9.26 -20.39
C VAL A 158 2.75 -9.36 -21.79
N TYR A 159 1.46 -9.68 -21.87
CA TYR A 159 0.74 -9.69 -23.15
C TYR A 159 0.81 -8.32 -23.83
N GLN A 160 0.55 -7.24 -23.09
CA GLN A 160 0.68 -5.88 -23.60
C GLN A 160 2.08 -5.59 -24.14
N ALA A 161 3.14 -6.01 -23.42
CA ALA A 161 4.52 -5.83 -23.87
C ALA A 161 4.83 -6.62 -25.16
N VAL A 162 4.28 -7.83 -25.29
CA VAL A 162 4.40 -8.62 -26.53
C VAL A 162 3.70 -7.93 -27.69
N GLN A 163 2.50 -7.38 -27.49
CA GLN A 163 1.77 -6.65 -28.54
C GLN A 163 2.52 -5.40 -29.00
N TYR A 164 3.19 -4.69 -28.08
CA TYR A 164 4.08 -3.59 -28.45
C TYR A 164 5.27 -4.06 -29.27
N HIS A 165 5.85 -5.22 -28.93
CA HIS A 165 6.93 -5.79 -29.72
C HIS A 165 6.44 -6.20 -31.11
N ASP A 166 5.29 -6.87 -31.22
CA ASP A 166 4.73 -7.29 -32.51
C ASP A 166 4.45 -6.07 -33.42
N PHE A 167 4.01 -4.95 -32.85
CA PHE A 167 3.88 -3.68 -33.59
C PHE A 167 5.20 -3.21 -34.20
N THR A 168 6.33 -3.29 -33.48
CA THR A 168 7.66 -2.91 -34.01
C THR A 168 8.15 -3.82 -35.14
N GLN A 169 7.62 -5.04 -35.24
CA GLN A 169 7.98 -5.99 -36.30
C GLN A 169 7.17 -5.78 -37.59
N LEU A 170 6.14 -4.93 -37.57
CA LEU A 170 5.41 -4.54 -38.77
C LEU A 170 6.31 -3.71 -39.69
N ALA A 171 6.10 -3.83 -41.01
CA ALA A 171 6.75 -2.95 -41.98
C ALA A 171 6.41 -1.48 -41.70
N ASP A 172 7.33 -0.55 -41.95
CA ASP A 172 7.17 0.89 -41.66
C ASP A 172 5.85 1.47 -42.21
N ALA A 173 5.42 1.04 -43.40
CA ALA A 173 4.16 1.48 -44.02
C ALA A 173 2.88 0.96 -43.30
N ALA A 174 3.01 -0.11 -42.51
CA ALA A 174 1.94 -0.73 -41.73
C ALA A 174 1.93 -0.27 -40.25
N GLN A 175 2.99 0.37 -39.77
CA GLN A 175 3.07 1.01 -38.44
C GLN A 175 2.27 2.31 -38.39
N ASN A 176 0.97 2.18 -38.64
CA ASN A 176 0.02 3.30 -38.59
C ASN A 176 -0.74 3.33 -37.26
N ASN A 177 -1.51 4.40 -37.07
CA ASN A 177 -2.23 4.66 -35.82
C ASN A 177 -3.31 3.61 -35.52
N GLY A 178 -3.88 2.98 -36.56
CA GLY A 178 -4.82 1.88 -36.38
C GLY A 178 -4.14 0.69 -35.71
N ALA A 179 -3.01 0.25 -36.28
CA ALA A 179 -2.20 -0.82 -35.70
C ALA A 179 -1.67 -0.47 -34.29
N ALA A 180 -1.29 0.79 -34.05
CA ALA A 180 -0.87 1.23 -32.72
C ALA A 180 -2.02 1.21 -31.70
N ASN A 181 -3.22 1.63 -32.11
CA ASN A 181 -4.42 1.59 -31.26
C ASN A 181 -4.86 0.15 -30.98
N ASP A 182 -4.74 -0.74 -31.96
CA ASP A 182 -5.00 -2.17 -31.78
C ASP A 182 -4.02 -2.77 -30.77
N ALA A 183 -2.72 -2.46 -30.89
CA ALA A 183 -1.72 -2.89 -29.91
C ALA A 183 -2.00 -2.34 -28.50
N LEU A 184 -2.39 -1.06 -28.37
CA LEU A 184 -2.74 -0.43 -27.09
C LEU A 184 -3.96 -1.06 -26.41
N ASN A 185 -4.96 -1.49 -27.20
CA ASN A 185 -6.21 -2.04 -26.68
C ASN A 185 -6.25 -3.58 -26.67
N ALA A 186 -5.26 -4.26 -27.25
CA ALA A 186 -5.20 -5.71 -27.35
C ALA A 186 -5.44 -6.43 -26.02
N THR A 187 -4.90 -5.92 -24.91
CA THR A 187 -5.17 -6.50 -23.59
C THR A 187 -6.62 -6.34 -23.14
N GLN A 188 -7.29 -5.23 -23.48
CA GLN A 188 -8.70 -5.04 -23.14
C GLN A 188 -9.60 -5.92 -24.02
N ASP A 189 -9.28 -6.04 -25.30
CA ASP A 189 -10.08 -6.75 -26.28
C ASP A 189 -9.91 -8.27 -26.17
N ASP A 190 -8.66 -8.77 -26.11
CA ASP A 190 -8.36 -10.20 -26.12
C ASP A 190 -8.46 -10.84 -24.74
N LEU A 191 -8.14 -10.07 -23.68
CA LEU A 191 -8.07 -10.56 -22.30
C LEU A 191 -9.19 -10.00 -21.41
N ALA A 192 -10.32 -9.59 -21.99
CA ALA A 192 -11.47 -9.03 -21.26
C ALA A 192 -11.90 -9.88 -20.06
N PHE A 193 -12.01 -11.21 -20.22
CA PHE A 193 -12.36 -12.11 -19.12
C PHE A 193 -11.30 -12.10 -18.01
N LEU A 194 -10.02 -12.08 -18.37
CA LEU A 194 -8.93 -12.04 -17.41
C LEU A 194 -8.86 -10.71 -16.68
N GLN A 195 -9.16 -9.59 -17.35
CA GLN A 195 -9.28 -8.27 -16.74
C GLN A 195 -10.43 -8.22 -15.75
N PHE A 196 -11.59 -8.77 -16.12
CA PHE A 196 -12.73 -8.90 -15.22
C PHE A 196 -12.38 -9.75 -13.99
N ALA A 197 -11.77 -10.90 -14.19
CA ALA A 197 -11.30 -11.77 -13.11
C ALA A 197 -10.25 -11.07 -12.23
N GLY A 198 -9.31 -10.35 -12.83
CA GLY A 198 -8.31 -9.53 -12.14
C GLY A 198 -8.94 -8.42 -11.30
N GLY A 199 -10.00 -7.78 -11.80
CA GLY A 199 -10.80 -6.80 -11.05
C GLY A 199 -11.48 -7.42 -9.83
N ILE A 200 -12.07 -8.61 -9.95
CA ILE A 200 -12.58 -9.35 -8.79
C ILE A 200 -11.43 -9.68 -7.82
N GLY A 201 -10.31 -10.17 -8.36
CA GLY A 201 -9.11 -10.48 -7.58
C GLY A 201 -8.60 -9.27 -6.78
N SER A 202 -8.60 -8.08 -7.37
CA SER A 202 -8.15 -6.85 -6.72
C SER A 202 -9.08 -6.46 -5.56
N LEU A 203 -10.39 -6.62 -5.71
CA LEU A 203 -11.36 -6.41 -4.64
C LEU A 203 -11.16 -7.38 -3.47
N PHE A 204 -11.01 -8.67 -3.73
CA PHE A 204 -10.72 -9.67 -2.70
C PHE A 204 -9.37 -9.38 -2.02
N THR A 205 -8.36 -8.97 -2.79
CA THR A 205 -7.05 -8.56 -2.27
C THR A 205 -7.19 -7.36 -1.34
N ALA A 206 -7.93 -6.33 -1.75
CA ALA A 206 -8.20 -5.13 -0.95
C ALA A 206 -8.90 -5.48 0.37
N VAL A 207 -9.96 -6.30 0.31
CA VAL A 207 -10.68 -6.78 1.50
C VAL A 207 -9.76 -7.58 2.42
N GLY A 208 -8.96 -8.49 1.87
CA GLY A 208 -7.99 -9.28 2.62
C GLY A 208 -6.92 -8.40 3.29
N PHE A 209 -6.41 -7.42 2.56
CA PHE A 209 -5.43 -6.46 3.05
C PHE A 209 -6.00 -5.62 4.20
N GLY A 210 -7.17 -5.03 4.01
CA GLY A 210 -7.84 -4.19 5.00
C GLY A 210 -8.18 -4.99 6.26
N ALA A 211 -8.67 -6.22 6.09
CA ALA A 211 -8.94 -7.11 7.21
C ALA A 211 -7.67 -7.51 7.95
N ALA A 212 -6.57 -7.80 7.25
CA ALA A 212 -5.27 -8.10 7.88
C ALA A 212 -4.79 -6.93 8.73
N ALA A 213 -4.76 -5.72 8.16
CA ALA A 213 -4.30 -4.52 8.85
C ALA A 213 -5.18 -4.17 10.06
N LEU A 214 -6.51 -4.18 9.87
CA LEU A 214 -7.47 -3.81 10.91
C LEU A 214 -7.51 -4.86 12.04
N SER A 215 -7.57 -6.15 11.70
CA SER A 215 -7.62 -7.21 12.71
C SER A 215 -6.32 -7.27 13.51
N ALA A 216 -5.16 -7.20 12.85
CA ALA A 216 -3.86 -7.20 13.51
C ALA A 216 -3.66 -5.96 14.39
N MET A 217 -4.13 -4.78 13.97
CA MET A 217 -4.12 -3.57 14.81
C MET A 217 -5.01 -3.73 16.04
N ASN A 218 -6.19 -4.32 15.89
CA ASN A 218 -7.17 -4.49 16.97
C ASN A 218 -6.72 -5.48 18.05
N VAL A 219 -5.87 -6.45 17.71
CA VAL A 219 -5.30 -7.40 18.69
C VAL A 219 -3.92 -6.99 19.18
N GLY A 220 -3.37 -5.87 18.70
CA GLY A 220 -2.06 -5.36 19.10
C GLY A 220 -0.86 -6.00 18.38
N LEU A 221 -1.07 -6.76 17.30
CA LEU A 221 0.01 -7.33 16.49
C LEU A 221 0.70 -6.29 15.61
N LEU A 222 -0.03 -5.26 15.20
CA LEU A 222 0.53 -4.09 14.53
C LEU A 222 0.32 -2.85 15.42
N THR A 223 1.25 -1.91 15.34
CA THR A 223 1.03 -0.58 15.93
C THR A 223 -0.10 0.14 15.19
N ARG A 224 -0.72 1.13 15.82
CA ARG A 224 -1.79 1.91 15.16
C ARG A 224 -1.36 2.59 13.87
N VAL A 225 -0.14 3.11 13.82
CA VAL A 225 0.40 3.79 12.64
C VAL A 225 0.54 2.81 11.48
N ILE A 226 1.14 1.64 11.71
CA ILE A 226 1.29 0.62 10.67
C ILE A 226 -0.09 0.07 10.26
N GLY A 227 -0.98 -0.17 11.23
CA GLY A 227 -2.35 -0.63 10.97
C GLY A 227 -3.16 0.36 10.12
N SER A 228 -3.14 1.65 10.43
CA SER A 228 -3.90 2.66 9.69
C SER A 228 -3.37 2.87 8.27
N ILE A 229 -2.05 2.88 8.08
CA ILE A 229 -1.45 2.90 6.73
C ILE A 229 -1.91 1.67 5.94
N GLY A 230 -1.97 0.51 6.60
CA GLY A 230 -2.43 -0.71 5.93
C GLY A 230 -3.88 -0.64 5.48
N VAL A 231 -4.78 -0.10 6.30
CA VAL A 231 -6.18 0.14 5.91
C VAL A 231 -6.28 1.13 4.75
N LEU A 232 -5.46 2.19 4.74
CA LEU A 232 -5.39 3.11 3.61
C LEU A 232 -4.92 2.40 2.33
N MET A 233 -3.95 1.48 2.42
CA MET A 233 -3.46 0.73 1.26
C MET A 233 -4.53 -0.17 0.66
N ALA A 234 -5.36 -0.78 1.51
CA ALA A 234 -6.50 -1.57 1.04
C ALA A 234 -7.45 -0.75 0.17
N PHE A 235 -7.72 0.50 0.55
CA PHE A 235 -8.53 1.41 -0.25
C PHE A 235 -7.84 1.78 -1.57
N LEU A 236 -6.53 2.05 -1.54
CA LEU A 236 -5.74 2.40 -2.73
C LEU A 236 -5.56 1.26 -3.73
N VAL A 237 -5.78 0.00 -3.32
CA VAL A 237 -5.83 -1.12 -4.27
C VAL A 237 -7.07 -1.03 -5.16
N VAL A 238 -8.21 -0.57 -4.62
CA VAL A 238 -9.47 -0.45 -5.36
C VAL A 238 -9.52 0.84 -6.15
N ILE A 239 -9.09 1.94 -5.54
CA ILE A 239 -9.11 3.27 -6.15
C ILE A 239 -7.66 3.75 -6.32
N PRO A 240 -7.07 3.64 -7.52
CA PRO A 240 -5.67 3.96 -7.77
C PRO A 240 -5.41 5.47 -7.84
N LEU A 241 -5.77 6.22 -6.78
CA LEU A 241 -5.63 7.67 -6.68
C LEU A 241 -4.19 8.18 -6.82
N LEU A 242 -3.22 7.35 -6.40
CA LEU A 242 -1.79 7.72 -6.39
C LEU A 242 -1.03 7.20 -7.62
N GLY A 243 -1.74 6.61 -8.60
CA GLY A 243 -1.13 6.00 -9.77
C GLY A 243 0.01 5.04 -9.40
N PRO A 244 1.13 5.06 -10.15
CA PRO A 244 2.29 4.19 -9.88
C PRO A 244 2.93 4.41 -8.50
N GLN A 245 2.79 5.60 -7.91
CA GLN A 245 3.38 5.90 -6.60
C GLN A 245 2.73 5.11 -5.46
N GLY A 246 1.50 4.60 -5.65
CA GLY A 246 0.85 3.71 -4.70
C GLY A 246 1.67 2.44 -4.39
N ASN A 247 2.50 1.98 -5.34
CA ASN A 247 3.37 0.82 -5.15
C ASN A 247 4.51 1.11 -4.16
N VAL A 248 5.03 2.33 -4.11
CA VAL A 248 6.09 2.73 -3.16
C VAL A 248 5.55 2.70 -1.75
N LEU A 249 4.36 3.26 -1.53
CA LEU A 249 3.75 3.31 -0.21
C LEU A 249 3.32 1.92 0.28
N ARG A 250 2.79 1.08 -0.61
CA ARG A 250 2.56 -0.36 -0.34
C ARG A 250 3.87 -1.07 -0.01
N GLY A 251 4.93 -0.79 -0.76
CA GLY A 251 6.25 -1.35 -0.56
C GLY A 251 6.83 -1.03 0.82
N PHE A 252 6.77 0.25 1.20
CA PHE A 252 7.14 0.73 2.52
C PHE A 252 6.36 0.01 3.63
N TRP A 253 5.04 -0.13 3.47
CA TRP A 253 4.21 -0.81 4.48
C TRP A 253 4.63 -2.27 4.69
N PHE A 254 4.86 -3.03 3.62
CA PHE A 254 5.30 -4.41 3.71
C PHE A 254 6.70 -4.55 4.33
N VAL A 255 7.63 -3.65 3.98
CA VAL A 255 8.95 -3.59 4.63
C VAL A 255 8.80 -3.28 6.13
N ALA A 256 7.94 -2.33 6.51
CA ALA A 256 7.67 -2.00 7.90
C ALA A 256 7.09 -3.20 8.68
N VAL A 257 6.14 -3.94 8.09
CA VAL A 257 5.62 -5.18 8.67
C VAL A 257 6.72 -6.23 8.82
N GLY A 258 7.55 -6.45 7.80
CA GLY A 258 8.66 -7.38 7.87
C GLY A 258 9.67 -7.04 8.96
N LEU A 259 10.05 -5.77 9.08
CA LEU A 259 10.92 -5.27 10.16
C LEU A 259 10.27 -5.40 11.55
N THR A 260 8.96 -5.22 11.64
CA THR A 260 8.20 -5.41 12.89
C THR A 260 8.22 -6.87 13.33
N LEU A 261 8.01 -7.79 12.38
CA LEU A 261 8.07 -9.24 12.63
C LEU A 261 9.46 -9.69 13.10
N LEU A 262 10.52 -9.05 12.59
CA LEU A 262 11.91 -9.25 13.04
C LEU A 262 12.25 -8.56 14.37
N GLY A 263 11.36 -7.72 14.90
CA GLY A 263 11.63 -6.90 16.09
C GLY A 263 12.67 -5.79 15.86
N ARG A 264 12.91 -5.42 14.59
CA ARG A 264 13.85 -4.35 14.20
C ARG A 264 13.19 -3.02 13.87
N TRP A 265 11.86 -2.95 13.90
CA TRP A 265 11.12 -1.70 13.71
C TRP A 265 11.35 -0.74 14.89
N PRO A 266 11.40 0.59 14.70
CA PRO A 266 11.44 1.55 15.80
C PRO A 266 10.28 1.34 16.79
N GLY A 267 10.62 1.14 18.07
CA GLY A 267 9.65 0.74 19.10
C GLY A 267 9.54 -0.79 19.31
N GLY A 268 10.30 -1.57 18.55
CA GLY A 268 10.39 -3.02 18.70
C GLY A 268 9.16 -3.76 18.21
N ARG A 269 9.07 -5.03 18.63
CA ARG A 269 7.94 -5.89 18.33
C ARG A 269 6.81 -5.63 19.35
N PRO A 270 5.55 -5.50 18.92
CA PRO A 270 4.44 -5.36 19.85
C PRO A 270 4.31 -6.55 20.81
N PRO A 271 3.93 -6.32 22.08
CA PRO A 271 3.92 -7.36 23.12
C PRO A 271 2.93 -8.50 22.84
N ALA A 272 1.90 -8.25 22.03
CA ALA A 272 0.91 -9.27 21.61
C ALA A 272 1.54 -10.47 20.86
N TRP A 273 2.73 -10.29 20.27
CA TRP A 273 3.48 -11.37 19.61
C TRP A 273 4.16 -12.32 20.60
N ASP A 274 4.40 -11.88 21.83
CA ASP A 274 5.10 -12.64 22.85
C ASP A 274 4.11 -13.24 23.86
N SER A 275 3.02 -12.53 24.19
CA SER A 275 1.99 -13.02 25.09
C SER A 275 1.04 -14.04 24.45
N GLY A 276 0.81 -13.95 23.14
CA GLY A 276 -0.22 -14.75 22.47
C GLY A 276 -1.65 -14.29 22.75
N GLU A 277 -1.83 -13.29 23.63
CA GLU A 277 -3.13 -12.75 24.02
C GLU A 277 -3.44 -11.46 23.25
N PRO A 278 -4.73 -11.14 23.02
CA PRO A 278 -5.12 -9.86 22.44
C PRO A 278 -4.78 -8.71 23.39
N MET A 279 -3.87 -7.83 22.96
CA MET A 279 -3.50 -6.61 23.69
C MET A 279 -3.87 -5.37 22.84
N PRO A 280 -5.17 -5.00 22.78
CA PRO A 280 -5.62 -3.87 21.98
C PRO A 280 -4.94 -2.57 22.46
N TRP A 281 -4.52 -1.72 21.51
CA TRP A 281 -3.96 -0.40 21.85
C TRP A 281 -5.00 0.45 22.61
N PRO A 282 -4.62 1.14 23.70
CA PRO A 282 -5.53 1.96 24.51
C PRO A 282 -6.13 3.09 23.68
N SER A 283 -7.45 3.28 23.71
CA SER A 283 -8.16 4.32 22.93
C SER A 283 -7.62 5.72 23.26
N ARG A 284 -7.79 6.70 22.35
CA ARG A 284 -7.37 8.09 22.65
C ARG A 284 -8.03 8.61 23.93
N ALA A 285 -9.28 8.22 24.19
CA ALA A 285 -9.99 8.55 25.42
C ALA A 285 -9.34 7.91 26.65
N GLN A 286 -8.93 6.64 26.57
CA GLN A 286 -8.21 5.95 27.65
C GLN A 286 -6.84 6.57 27.91
N ILE A 287 -6.11 6.94 26.85
CA ILE A 287 -4.82 7.64 27.00
C ILE A 287 -5.06 9.01 27.65
N LEU A 288 -6.09 9.76 27.24
CA LEU A 288 -6.42 11.05 27.82
C LEU A 288 -6.76 10.90 29.32
N GLU A 289 -7.60 9.93 29.66
CA GLU A 289 -8.00 9.61 31.03
C GLU A 289 -6.80 9.14 31.87
N GLU A 290 -5.90 8.33 31.31
CA GLU A 290 -4.65 7.94 31.97
C GLU A 290 -3.71 9.14 32.18
N THR A 291 -3.60 10.05 31.21
CA THR A 291 -2.82 11.28 31.36
C THR A 291 -3.44 12.25 32.35
N GLU A 292 -4.77 12.34 32.40
CA GLU A 292 -5.52 13.15 33.36
C GLU A 292 -5.39 12.55 34.77
N ARG A 293 -5.48 11.23 34.94
CA ARG A 293 -5.22 10.55 36.22
C ARG A 293 -3.77 10.70 36.66
N ALA A 294 -2.82 10.57 35.73
CA ALA A 294 -1.40 10.76 36.02
C ALA A 294 -1.04 12.23 36.31
N GLY A 295 -1.78 13.18 35.73
CA GLY A 295 -1.69 14.61 35.99
C GLY A 295 -2.34 15.01 37.32
N ALA A 296 -3.51 14.47 37.63
CA ALA A 296 -4.23 14.67 38.89
C ALA A 296 -3.46 14.07 40.09
N GLY A 297 -2.69 12.99 39.86
CA GLY A 297 -1.75 12.45 40.84
C GLY A 297 -0.51 13.32 41.08
N ARG A 298 -0.20 14.30 40.20
CA ARG A 298 0.90 15.27 40.39
C ARG A 298 0.45 16.61 40.92
N SER A 299 -0.85 16.91 40.96
CA SER A 299 -1.41 18.15 41.54
C SER A 299 -1.64 18.08 43.06
N THR A 300 -1.16 17.03 43.73
CA THR A 300 -1.08 16.93 45.20
C THR A 300 0.35 17.10 45.71
N GLY A 301 1.13 17.97 45.06
CA GLY A 301 2.32 18.57 45.69
C GLY A 301 1.88 19.64 46.71
N PRO A 302 2.62 19.82 47.81
CA PRO A 302 2.22 20.71 48.90
C PRO A 302 2.00 22.15 48.41
N ASP A 303 1.02 22.79 49.04
CA ASP A 303 0.63 24.19 48.91
C ASP A 303 1.84 25.12 48.72
N PRO A 304 1.89 25.97 47.67
CA PRO A 304 2.97 26.94 47.49
C PRO A 304 2.74 28.15 48.40
N THR A 305 2.76 27.93 49.72
CA THR A 305 2.67 29.00 50.73
C THR A 305 4.03 29.46 51.25
N ASP A 306 5.16 28.93 50.75
CA ASP A 306 6.51 29.38 51.14
C ASP A 306 7.52 29.42 49.96
N ALA A 307 7.19 30.15 48.90
CA ALA A 307 8.17 30.59 47.91
C ALA A 307 8.41 32.11 48.05
N PRO A 308 9.65 32.57 48.32
CA PRO A 308 9.95 33.99 48.34
C PRO A 308 9.65 34.62 46.98
N ALA A 309 8.93 35.74 46.99
CA ALA A 309 8.48 36.45 45.81
C ALA A 309 9.59 36.64 44.74
N PRO A 310 9.30 36.40 43.45
CA PRO A 310 10.26 36.68 42.39
C PRO A 310 10.51 38.19 42.33
N LYS A 311 11.79 38.58 42.46
CA LYS A 311 12.23 39.97 42.28
C LYS A 311 11.78 40.47 40.89
N PRO A 312 11.14 41.65 40.79
CA PRO A 312 10.76 42.21 39.51
C PRO A 312 12.01 42.50 38.68
N LYS A 313 12.13 41.87 37.51
CA LYS A 313 13.14 42.26 36.53
C LYS A 313 12.80 43.66 36.04
N ALA A 314 13.70 44.59 36.34
CA ALA A 314 13.67 45.94 35.83
C ALA A 314 13.51 45.95 34.30
N SER A 315 12.54 46.72 33.84
CA SER A 315 12.39 47.09 32.44
C SER A 315 13.55 47.99 32.03
N SER A 316 14.53 47.46 31.29
CA SER A 316 15.46 48.31 30.54
C SER A 316 14.89 48.53 29.14
N GLY A 317 14.25 49.68 28.97
CA GLY A 317 13.73 50.13 27.71
C GLY A 317 14.81 50.33 26.64
N GLY A 318 14.36 50.20 25.39
CA GLY A 318 14.76 51.09 24.30
C GLY A 318 16.04 50.72 23.54
N ARG A 319 15.88 50.30 22.28
CA ARG A 319 16.34 51.16 21.18
C ARG A 319 15.70 50.80 19.84
N ARG A 320 14.74 51.64 19.47
CA ARG A 320 14.38 52.02 18.11
C ARG A 320 15.66 52.34 17.32
N LYS A 321 15.93 51.65 16.21
CA LYS A 321 16.65 52.27 15.09
C LYS A 321 16.13 51.76 13.75
N ARG A 322 15.84 52.77 12.93
CA ARG A 322 15.15 52.82 11.65
C ARG A 322 16.20 52.81 10.53
N ARG A 323 15.75 52.44 9.31
CA ARG A 323 16.38 52.65 7.98
C ARG A 323 17.52 51.69 7.62
N LYS A 324 17.65 51.21 6.38
CA LYS A 324 17.13 51.66 5.06
C LYS A 324 16.45 50.52 4.33
#